data_AF-A0A9D6JWJ6-F1
#
_entry.id   AF-A0A9D6JWJ6-F1
#
_cell.length_a   1.000
_cell.length_b   1.000
_cell.length_c   1.000
_cell.angle_alpha   90.00
_cell.angle_beta   90.00
_cell.angle_gamma   90.00
#
_symmetry.space_group_name_H-M   'P 1'
#
loop_
_entity.id
_entity.type
_entity.pdbx_description
1 polymer ?
#
loop_
_entity_poly.entity_id
_entity_poly.type
_entity_poly.pdbx_seq_one_letter_code
_entity_poly.pdbx_strand_id
1 'polypeptide(L)'
;MTHHDAQHSTAQHSTAQHSTAQPLFRPEVTLALSQQSLGAIRLAQPLSASLIAAVAVLVAAALIAYLTLGSVSKKARVAGVTVPAGGSLSIAAPNAGVLLRSLVAEGQQVIAGQPLFVLSTARVGEQGEITALVAQQLASLEAEQRLRNSQYRDKKQALSLRLANLATEASQLEQEISLAQRRLSLANDSLHKFQTLQASGYVSSAQSQQKQEELLDLASRLSNLQRNKLQLNANRLALQAEHAELGNSLAAEQAQLNRALASLQQEIAENRNRKASLITAAQAGSITTISIQPGQTVAGGQVLATLIPAAARQQLEAHLYAPSRSAGFVATGQPVLLRYQAYPYQKFGLQKG
;
A
#
# COMPACT_ATOMS: atom_id res chain seq x y z
N MET A 1 5.73 37.26 -73.76
CA MET A 1 4.62 38.20 -73.46
C MET A 1 4.84 38.66 -72.04
N THR A 2 5.22 39.88 -71.70
CA THR A 2 5.10 41.23 -72.30
C THR A 2 6.26 42.06 -71.71
N HIS A 3 7.16 42.60 -72.53
CA HIS A 3 7.25 44.01 -72.98
C HIS A 3 7.56 45.03 -71.86
N HIS A 4 8.76 45.65 -71.94
CA HIS A 4 9.00 47.08 -72.25
C HIS A 4 8.65 47.98 -71.06
N ASP A 5 9.39 49.00 -70.64
CA ASP A 5 10.41 49.89 -71.18
C ASP A 5 10.85 50.68 -69.89
N ALA A 6 11.95 51.41 -69.73
CA ALA A 6 12.50 52.44 -70.58
C ALA A 6 13.68 53.10 -69.82
N GLN A 7 14.67 53.58 -70.59
CA GLN A 7 15.45 54.82 -70.39
C GLN A 7 16.49 54.90 -69.23
N HIS A 8 17.66 55.52 -69.39
CA HIS A 8 18.48 55.90 -70.54
C HIS A 8 19.87 56.18 -69.93
N SER A 9 20.92 55.62 -70.52
CA SER A 9 22.32 55.90 -70.19
C SER A 9 22.92 56.68 -71.35
N THR A 10 23.49 57.85 -71.08
CA THR A 10 24.22 58.62 -72.09
C THR A 10 25.33 59.42 -71.42
N ALA A 11 26.57 59.00 -71.68
CA ALA A 11 27.75 59.82 -71.48
C ALA A 11 28.69 59.61 -72.67
N GLN A 12 29.12 60.75 -73.22
CA GLN A 12 30.38 60.98 -73.93
C GLN A 12 30.46 60.61 -75.42
N HIS A 13 30.43 61.66 -76.24
CA HIS A 13 31.22 61.97 -77.45
C HIS A 13 31.08 63.51 -77.57
N SER A 14 32.00 64.35 -78.07
CA SER A 14 33.25 64.19 -78.79
C SER A 14 34.00 65.53 -78.70
N THR A 15 35.33 65.42 -78.72
CA THR A 15 36.33 66.44 -79.07
C THR A 15 36.01 67.28 -80.32
N ALA A 16 36.22 68.60 -80.22
CA ALA A 16 36.64 69.50 -81.31
C ALA A 16 37.26 70.76 -80.66
N GLN A 17 38.58 70.86 -80.61
CA GLN A 17 39.44 71.59 -81.55
C GLN A 17 39.22 73.11 -81.57
N HIS A 18 40.31 73.77 -81.21
CA HIS A 18 40.56 75.20 -81.14
C HIS A 18 40.37 75.92 -82.49
N SER A 19 39.88 77.16 -82.42
CA SER A 19 40.32 78.22 -83.33
C SER A 19 40.33 79.57 -82.59
N THR A 20 41.44 80.26 -82.82
CA THR A 20 42.01 81.41 -82.14
C THR A 20 41.32 82.72 -82.47
N ALA A 21 41.06 83.55 -81.47
CA ALA A 21 40.93 85.00 -81.61
C ALA A 21 41.78 85.70 -80.54
N GLN A 22 42.72 86.53 -80.98
CA GLN A 22 43.69 87.24 -80.16
C GLN A 22 43.01 88.30 -79.26
N PRO A 23 43.32 88.37 -77.95
CA PRO A 23 42.83 89.43 -77.08
C PRO A 23 43.61 90.74 -77.28
N LEU A 24 42.86 91.81 -77.51
CA LEU A 24 43.28 93.18 -77.84
C LEU A 24 43.95 93.98 -76.69
N PHE A 25 44.35 93.33 -75.59
CA PHE A 25 44.86 93.99 -74.39
C PHE A 25 46.07 93.26 -73.80
N ARG A 26 47.11 94.02 -73.43
CA ARG A 26 48.32 93.53 -72.74
C ARG A 26 47.95 92.88 -71.39
N PRO A 27 48.41 91.65 -71.10
CA PRO A 27 48.02 90.89 -69.92
C PRO A 27 48.59 91.44 -68.60
N GLU A 28 49.55 92.37 -68.63
CA GLU A 28 50.12 92.93 -67.40
C GLU A 28 49.17 93.90 -66.65
N VAL A 29 48.13 94.44 -67.30
CA VAL A 29 47.24 95.44 -66.69
C VAL A 29 45.98 94.82 -66.04
N THR A 30 45.52 93.65 -66.51
CA THR A 30 44.35 92.95 -65.93
C THR A 30 44.68 92.20 -64.62
N LEU A 31 45.95 91.86 -64.40
CA LEU A 31 46.42 91.29 -63.14
C LEU A 31 46.61 92.35 -62.03
N ALA A 32 46.82 93.62 -62.37
CA ALA A 32 47.03 94.69 -61.39
C ALA A 32 45.73 95.31 -60.85
N LEU A 33 44.61 95.22 -61.58
CA LEU A 33 43.31 95.79 -61.19
C LEU A 33 42.37 94.80 -60.47
N SER A 34 42.72 93.51 -60.39
CA SER A 34 41.91 92.48 -59.70
C SER A 34 42.37 92.16 -58.26
N GLN A 35 43.41 92.82 -57.74
CA GLN A 35 43.96 92.58 -56.40
C GLN A 35 43.54 93.62 -55.33
N GLN A 36 42.59 94.51 -55.62
CA GLN A 36 42.21 95.61 -54.71
C GLN A 36 40.94 95.37 -53.87
N SER A 37 40.46 94.12 -53.77
CA SER A 37 39.27 93.75 -52.98
C SER A 37 39.53 92.65 -51.94
N LEU A 38 40.69 92.65 -51.29
CA LEU A 38 40.95 91.87 -50.08
C LEU A 38 41.06 92.83 -48.90
N GLY A 39 39.99 92.87 -48.09
CA GLY A 39 39.91 93.67 -46.88
C GLY A 39 41.02 93.34 -45.88
N ALA A 40 41.26 94.29 -44.98
CA ALA A 40 42.33 94.30 -43.99
C ALA A 40 42.62 92.92 -43.37
N ILE A 41 43.85 92.45 -43.54
CA ILE A 41 44.43 91.33 -42.81
C ILE A 41 44.50 91.75 -41.34
N ARG A 42 43.47 91.40 -40.57
CA ARG A 42 43.57 91.38 -39.12
C ARG A 42 44.20 90.05 -38.73
N LEU A 43 45.50 90.08 -38.41
CA LEU A 43 46.12 89.06 -37.59
C LEU A 43 45.51 89.13 -36.19
N ALA A 44 44.33 88.53 -36.02
CA ALA A 44 43.85 88.15 -34.69
C ALA A 44 44.65 86.93 -34.27
N GLN A 45 45.55 87.12 -33.30
CA GLN A 45 46.24 86.03 -32.59
C GLN A 45 45.23 84.91 -32.29
N PRO A 46 45.41 83.70 -32.85
CA PRO A 46 44.50 82.61 -32.51
C PRO A 46 44.78 82.22 -31.06
N LEU A 47 43.74 82.21 -30.23
CA LEU A 47 43.73 81.43 -28.99
C LEU A 47 44.33 80.07 -29.31
N SER A 48 45.40 79.71 -28.60
CA SER A 48 46.29 78.62 -28.96
C SER A 48 45.49 77.37 -29.34
N ALA A 49 45.64 76.87 -30.58
CA ALA A 49 44.93 75.69 -31.08
C ALA A 49 45.06 74.46 -30.15
N SER A 50 46.12 74.43 -29.33
CA SER A 50 46.34 73.48 -28.24
C SER A 50 45.23 73.46 -27.18
N LEU A 51 44.58 74.60 -26.88
CA LEU A 51 43.53 74.69 -25.86
C LEU A 51 42.21 74.11 -26.37
N ILE A 52 41.86 74.37 -27.64
CA ILE A 52 40.72 73.74 -28.31
C ILE A 52 40.94 72.23 -28.46
N ALA A 53 42.15 71.81 -28.84
CA ALA A 53 42.54 70.40 -28.92
C ALA A 53 42.47 69.71 -27.54
N ALA A 54 42.95 70.36 -26.48
CA ALA A 54 42.88 69.83 -25.12
C ALA A 54 41.43 69.65 -24.64
N VAL A 55 40.53 70.60 -24.92
CA VAL A 55 39.10 70.47 -24.59
C VAL A 55 38.46 69.33 -25.39
N ALA A 56 38.77 69.19 -26.67
CA ALA A 56 38.27 68.09 -27.49
C ALA A 56 38.75 66.72 -26.99
N VAL A 57 40.03 66.60 -26.61
CA VAL A 57 40.60 65.37 -26.01
C VAL A 57 39.95 65.08 -24.66
N LEU A 58 39.68 66.10 -23.83
CA LEU A 58 39.04 65.92 -22.54
C LEU A 58 37.58 65.45 -22.68
N VAL A 59 36.82 66.00 -23.64
CA VAL A 59 35.47 65.53 -23.97
C VAL A 59 35.48 64.11 -24.53
N ALA A 60 36.44 63.79 -25.41
CA ALA A 60 36.61 62.43 -25.92
C ALA A 60 36.95 61.44 -24.79
N ALA A 61 37.86 61.81 -23.88
CA ALA A 61 38.22 61.02 -22.71
C ALA A 61 37.02 60.83 -21.76
N ALA A 62 36.20 61.86 -21.55
CA ALA A 62 34.98 61.78 -20.75
C ALA A 62 33.92 60.85 -21.38
N LEU A 63 33.74 60.88 -22.70
CA LEU A 63 32.87 59.96 -23.43
C LEU A 63 33.37 58.51 -23.36
N ILE A 64 34.67 58.29 -23.55
CA ILE A 64 35.29 56.97 -23.42
C ILE A 64 35.16 56.46 -21.98
N ALA A 65 35.39 57.30 -20.98
CA ALA A 65 35.18 56.97 -19.58
C ALA A 65 33.71 56.61 -19.29
N TYR A 66 32.75 57.38 -19.82
CA TYR A 66 31.33 57.07 -19.64
C TYR A 66 30.92 55.76 -20.31
N LEU A 67 31.46 55.43 -21.48
CA LEU A 67 31.18 54.18 -22.18
C LEU A 67 31.83 52.96 -21.51
N THR A 68 33.00 53.13 -20.89
CA THR A 68 33.74 52.04 -20.23
C THR A 68 33.31 51.81 -18.79
N LEU A 69 32.93 52.86 -18.05
CA LEU A 69 32.41 52.75 -16.68
C LEU A 69 30.87 52.67 -16.61
N GLY A 70 30.18 52.97 -17.72
CA GLY A 70 28.72 52.93 -17.78
C GLY A 70 28.18 51.50 -17.77
N SER A 71 27.74 51.02 -16.60
CA SER A 71 27.03 49.74 -16.49
C SER A 71 25.55 49.91 -16.83
N VAL A 72 25.08 49.28 -17.92
CA VAL A 72 23.65 49.24 -18.25
C VAL A 72 22.97 48.06 -17.53
N SER A 73 22.05 48.37 -16.62
CA SER A 73 21.24 47.34 -15.96
C SER A 73 20.18 46.78 -16.94
N LYS A 74 20.42 45.59 -17.50
CA LYS A 74 19.47 44.92 -18.39
C LYS A 74 18.36 44.27 -17.58
N LYS A 75 17.12 44.75 -17.72
CA LYS A 75 15.93 44.16 -17.08
C LYS A 75 15.33 43.10 -17.99
N ALA A 76 15.09 41.89 -17.48
CA ALA A 76 14.40 40.82 -18.19
C ALA A 76 13.02 40.59 -17.58
N ARG A 77 11.99 40.48 -18.43
CA ARG A 77 10.65 40.06 -17.99
C ARG A 77 10.51 38.56 -18.17
N VAL A 78 10.11 37.90 -17.09
CA VAL A 78 9.97 36.46 -17.03
C VAL A 78 8.59 36.13 -16.48
N ALA A 79 7.93 35.13 -17.07
CA ALA A 79 6.67 34.60 -16.56
C ALA A 79 6.95 33.45 -15.58
N GLY A 80 6.08 33.26 -14.61
CA GLY A 80 6.23 32.21 -13.62
C GLY A 80 4.94 31.91 -12.90
N VAL A 81 4.99 30.85 -12.09
CA VAL A 81 3.86 30.39 -11.28
C VAL A 81 4.23 30.47 -9.80
N THR A 82 3.24 30.72 -8.96
CA THR A 82 3.40 30.60 -7.51
C THR A 82 3.07 29.18 -7.11
N VAL A 83 4.00 28.54 -6.42
CA VAL A 83 3.85 27.19 -5.88
C VAL A 83 4.11 27.23 -4.38
N PRO A 84 3.37 26.45 -3.57
CA PRO A 84 3.70 26.30 -2.16
C PRO A 84 5.09 25.69 -2.01
N ALA A 85 5.94 26.25 -1.15
CA ALA A 85 7.31 25.78 -0.92
C ALA A 85 7.35 24.31 -0.47
N GLY A 86 6.34 23.87 0.29
CA GLY A 86 6.18 22.49 0.74
C GLY A 86 5.53 21.54 -0.28
N GLY A 87 5.27 22.00 -1.51
CA GLY A 87 4.63 21.20 -2.56
C GLY A 87 3.15 20.87 -2.31
N SER A 88 2.61 19.98 -3.12
CA SER A 88 1.27 19.39 -2.96
C SER A 88 1.37 17.88 -2.74
N LEU A 89 0.43 17.33 -1.96
CA LEU A 89 0.34 15.92 -1.66
C LEU A 89 -0.84 15.30 -2.39
N SER A 90 -0.59 14.27 -3.20
CA SER A 90 -1.64 13.49 -3.86
C SER A 90 -2.17 12.41 -2.92
N ILE A 91 -3.47 12.45 -2.64
CA ILE A 91 -4.18 11.42 -1.88
C ILE A 91 -4.67 10.39 -2.90
N ALA A 92 -4.06 9.20 -2.88
CA ALA A 92 -4.38 8.10 -3.79
C ALA A 92 -5.17 6.99 -3.10
N ALA A 93 -5.94 6.24 -3.87
CA ALA A 93 -6.60 5.03 -3.39
C ALA A 93 -5.56 3.92 -3.15
N PRO A 94 -5.51 3.28 -1.96
CA PRO A 94 -4.58 2.19 -1.70
C PRO A 94 -4.95 0.92 -2.47
N ASN A 95 -6.25 0.66 -2.66
CA ASN A 95 -6.78 -0.54 -3.34
C ASN A 95 -7.85 -0.12 -4.36
N ALA A 96 -8.10 -0.99 -5.34
CA ALA A 96 -9.19 -0.79 -6.29
C ALA A 96 -10.57 -0.96 -5.61
N GLY A 97 -11.56 -0.16 -6.02
CA GLY A 97 -12.89 -0.18 -5.43
C GLY A 97 -13.85 0.81 -6.10
N VAL A 98 -15.03 1.00 -5.53
CA VAL A 98 -16.02 2.00 -5.97
C VAL A 98 -16.12 3.10 -4.92
N LEU A 99 -16.06 4.36 -5.32
CA LEU A 99 -16.25 5.47 -4.39
C LEU A 99 -17.71 5.54 -3.94
N LEU A 100 -18.01 5.30 -2.66
CA LEU A 100 -19.39 5.38 -2.15
C LEU A 100 -19.82 6.83 -1.91
N ARG A 101 -18.94 7.61 -1.27
CA ARG A 101 -19.22 9.00 -0.90
C ARG A 101 -17.93 9.81 -0.73
N SER A 102 -17.99 11.08 -1.13
CA SER A 102 -17.03 12.11 -0.74
C SER A 102 -17.57 12.81 0.51
N LEU A 103 -16.74 12.94 1.54
CA LEU A 103 -17.06 13.62 2.80
C LEU A 103 -16.53 15.06 2.83
N VAL A 104 -15.88 15.49 1.75
CA VAL A 104 -15.18 16.77 1.67
C VAL A 104 -15.40 17.46 0.33
N ALA A 105 -15.26 18.78 0.32
CA ALA A 105 -15.37 19.64 -0.84
C ALA A 105 -14.04 20.30 -1.22
N GLU A 106 -13.93 20.74 -2.47
CA GLU A 106 -12.79 21.53 -2.93
C GLU A 106 -12.69 22.85 -2.16
N GLY A 107 -11.48 23.23 -1.76
CA GLY A 107 -11.19 24.41 -0.94
C GLY A 107 -11.34 24.19 0.57
N GLN A 108 -11.89 23.06 1.02
CA GLN A 108 -12.11 22.78 2.44
C GLN A 108 -10.79 22.54 3.19
N GLN A 109 -10.69 23.09 4.40
CA GLN A 109 -9.59 22.81 5.34
C GLN A 109 -9.87 21.49 6.07
N VAL A 110 -8.82 20.66 6.17
CA VAL A 110 -8.87 19.37 6.83
C VAL A 110 -7.73 19.23 7.83
N ILE A 111 -7.98 18.46 8.89
CA ILE A 111 -6.97 18.09 9.88
C ILE A 111 -6.36 16.72 9.57
N ALA A 112 -5.18 16.43 10.09
CA ALA A 112 -4.56 15.12 9.97
C ALA A 112 -5.49 14.03 10.52
N GLY A 113 -5.66 12.93 9.78
CA GLY A 113 -6.55 11.82 10.13
C GLY A 113 -8.04 12.05 9.82
N GLN A 114 -8.44 13.23 9.33
CA GLN A 114 -9.84 13.49 8.98
C GLN A 114 -10.28 12.61 7.80
N PRO A 115 -11.45 11.95 7.87
CA PRO A 115 -11.96 11.15 6.77
C PRO A 115 -12.39 12.00 5.58
N LEU A 116 -11.95 11.60 4.38
CA LEU A 116 -12.16 12.32 3.12
C LEU A 116 -13.08 11.54 2.19
N PHE A 117 -12.79 10.26 1.98
CA PHE A 117 -13.51 9.41 1.03
C PHE A 117 -13.85 8.07 1.67
N VAL A 118 -15.00 7.51 1.31
CA VAL A 118 -15.37 6.14 1.66
C VAL A 118 -15.41 5.30 0.40
N LEU A 119 -14.50 4.33 0.30
CA LEU A 119 -14.43 3.39 -0.82
C LEU A 119 -15.04 2.06 -0.42
N SER A 120 -15.88 1.49 -1.30
CA SER A 120 -16.26 0.08 -1.24
C SER A 120 -15.26 -0.73 -2.03
N THR A 121 -14.52 -1.59 -1.35
CA THR A 121 -13.60 -2.55 -1.99
C THR A 121 -14.31 -3.88 -2.33
N ALA A 122 -15.61 -4.00 -2.03
CA ALA A 122 -16.42 -5.15 -2.44
C ALA A 122 -16.72 -5.09 -3.95
N ARG A 123 -16.49 -6.21 -4.67
CA ARG A 123 -16.99 -6.38 -6.04
C ARG A 123 -18.53 -6.39 -6.01
N VAL A 124 -19.14 -5.57 -6.86
CA VAL A 124 -20.59 -5.51 -7.05
C VAL A 124 -21.04 -6.87 -7.62
N GLY A 125 -21.93 -7.58 -6.91
CA GLY A 125 -22.46 -8.91 -7.30
C GLY A 125 -22.16 -10.04 -6.32
N GLU A 126 -20.95 -10.11 -5.75
CA GLU A 126 -20.53 -11.24 -4.89
C GLU A 126 -21.07 -11.19 -3.45
N GLN A 127 -21.64 -10.07 -3.01
CA GLN A 127 -22.05 -9.90 -1.61
C GLN A 127 -23.17 -10.86 -1.18
N GLY A 128 -24.14 -11.12 -2.06
CA GLY A 128 -25.22 -12.07 -1.78
C GLY A 128 -24.73 -13.52 -1.79
N GLU A 129 -23.92 -13.87 -2.79
CA GLU A 129 -23.37 -15.22 -2.99
C GLU A 129 -22.44 -15.63 -1.84
N ILE A 130 -21.53 -14.76 -1.40
CA ILE A 130 -20.63 -15.06 -0.28
C ILE A 130 -21.42 -15.25 1.02
N THR A 131 -22.44 -14.41 1.28
CA THR A 131 -23.25 -14.57 2.49
C THR A 131 -24.08 -15.85 2.49
N ALA A 132 -24.61 -16.25 1.33
CA ALA A 132 -25.34 -17.50 1.19
C ALA A 132 -24.42 -18.71 1.38
N LEU A 133 -23.22 -18.68 0.78
CA LEU A 133 -22.22 -19.74 0.92
C LEU A 133 -21.76 -19.92 2.38
N VAL A 134 -21.51 -18.81 3.08
CA VAL A 134 -21.16 -18.82 4.51
C VAL A 134 -22.30 -19.41 5.35
N ALA A 135 -23.53 -19.00 5.10
CA ALA A 135 -24.70 -19.52 5.82
C ALA A 135 -24.89 -21.02 5.59
N GLN A 136 -24.72 -21.48 4.35
CA GLN A 136 -24.76 -22.90 4.00
C GLN A 136 -23.66 -23.69 4.73
N GLN A 137 -22.44 -23.16 4.77
CA GLN A 137 -21.32 -23.82 5.42
C GLN A 137 -21.48 -23.89 6.95
N LEU A 138 -22.01 -22.84 7.58
CA LEU A 138 -22.38 -22.87 9.00
C LEU A 138 -23.46 -23.94 9.27
N ALA A 139 -24.51 -23.96 8.46
CA ALA A 139 -25.57 -24.96 8.60
C ALA A 139 -25.05 -26.39 8.44
N SER A 140 -24.12 -26.63 7.51
CA SER A 140 -23.51 -27.96 7.33
C SER A 140 -22.64 -28.36 8.53
N LEU A 141 -21.85 -27.43 9.09
CA LEU A 141 -21.02 -27.69 10.27
C LEU A 141 -21.89 -27.98 11.51
N GLU A 142 -22.99 -27.24 11.69
CA GLU A 142 -23.94 -27.50 12.77
C GLU A 142 -24.63 -28.87 12.61
N ALA A 143 -25.01 -29.22 11.39
CA ALA A 143 -25.60 -30.53 11.09
C ALA A 143 -24.60 -31.67 11.37
N GLU A 144 -23.34 -31.49 10.96
CA GLU A 144 -22.25 -32.44 11.23
C GLU A 144 -22.04 -32.60 12.75
N GLN A 145 -22.02 -31.50 13.50
CA GLN A 145 -21.87 -31.53 14.95
C GLN A 145 -23.02 -32.30 15.62
N ARG A 146 -24.27 -32.06 15.20
CA ARG A 146 -25.45 -32.77 15.73
C ARG A 146 -25.37 -34.26 15.44
N LEU A 147 -24.99 -34.64 14.22
CA LEU A 147 -24.84 -36.03 13.81
C LEU A 147 -23.76 -36.74 14.64
N ARG A 148 -22.57 -36.16 14.75
CA ARG A 148 -21.46 -36.72 15.55
C ARG A 148 -21.85 -36.89 17.02
N ASN A 149 -22.51 -35.90 17.61
CA ASN A 149 -23.00 -35.98 18.99
C ASN A 149 -24.04 -37.09 19.18
N SER A 150 -24.94 -37.30 18.21
CA SER A 150 -25.89 -38.42 18.25
C SER A 150 -25.17 -39.76 18.18
N GLN A 151 -24.26 -39.93 17.21
CA GLN A 151 -23.48 -41.16 17.05
C GLN A 151 -22.65 -41.50 18.30
N TYR A 152 -22.06 -40.48 18.94
CA TYR A 152 -21.35 -40.66 20.20
C TYR A 152 -22.28 -41.16 21.31
N ARG A 153 -23.48 -40.57 21.45
CA ARG A 153 -24.47 -41.00 22.46
C ARG A 153 -24.88 -42.45 22.24
N ASP A 154 -25.17 -42.82 21.00
CA ASP A 154 -25.60 -44.18 20.65
C ASP A 154 -24.49 -45.20 20.92
N LYS A 155 -23.24 -44.90 20.52
CA LYS A 155 -22.07 -45.75 20.80
C LYS A 155 -21.80 -45.87 22.29
N LYS A 156 -21.85 -44.76 23.03
CA LYS A 156 -21.66 -44.73 24.49
C LYS A 156 -22.71 -45.59 25.18
N GLN A 157 -23.98 -45.46 24.78
CA GLN A 157 -25.06 -46.26 25.31
C GLN A 157 -24.84 -47.75 25.02
N ALA A 158 -24.52 -48.12 23.79
CA ALA A 158 -24.24 -49.51 23.42
C ALA A 158 -23.08 -50.12 24.24
N LEU A 159 -21.98 -49.38 24.41
CA LEU A 159 -20.85 -49.82 25.25
C LEU A 159 -21.24 -49.94 26.73
N SER A 160 -22.02 -49.00 27.26
CA SER A 160 -22.48 -49.04 28.65
C SER A 160 -23.37 -50.26 28.94
N LEU A 161 -24.27 -50.60 28.02
CA LEU A 161 -25.10 -51.80 28.11
C LEU A 161 -24.25 -53.08 28.06
N ARG A 162 -23.24 -53.11 27.19
CA ARG A 162 -22.33 -54.25 27.09
C ARG A 162 -21.48 -54.45 28.35
N LEU A 163 -21.01 -53.37 28.96
CA LEU A 163 -20.33 -53.39 30.26
C LEU A 163 -21.25 -53.88 31.39
N ALA A 164 -22.51 -53.45 31.40
CA ALA A 164 -23.50 -53.92 32.38
C ALA A 164 -23.79 -55.42 32.23
N ASN A 165 -23.90 -55.92 31.00
CA ASN A 165 -24.08 -57.35 30.73
C ASN A 165 -22.86 -58.16 31.20
N LEU A 166 -21.64 -57.72 30.88
CA LEU A 166 -20.41 -58.36 31.35
C LEU A 166 -20.27 -58.35 32.88
N ALA A 167 -20.75 -57.29 33.55
CA ALA A 167 -20.75 -57.24 35.00
C ALA A 167 -21.69 -58.30 35.60
N THR A 168 -22.87 -58.50 35.00
CA THR A 168 -23.81 -59.56 35.39
C THR A 168 -23.21 -60.95 35.16
N GLU A 169 -22.59 -61.17 33.99
CA GLU A 169 -21.91 -62.44 33.65
C GLU A 169 -20.76 -62.73 34.61
N ALA A 170 -19.98 -61.71 35.00
CA ALA A 170 -18.91 -61.85 35.98
C ALA A 170 -19.45 -62.26 37.35
N SER A 171 -20.57 -61.67 37.80
CA SER A 171 -21.20 -62.05 39.06
C SER A 171 -21.70 -63.50 39.04
N GLN A 172 -22.26 -63.97 37.93
CA GLN A 172 -22.73 -65.36 37.80
C GLN A 172 -21.55 -66.34 37.84
N LEU A 173 -20.49 -66.04 37.09
CA LEU A 173 -19.28 -66.87 37.07
C LEU A 173 -18.60 -66.92 38.44
N GLU A 174 -18.61 -65.82 39.20
CA GLU A 174 -18.11 -65.81 40.58
C GLU A 174 -18.92 -66.72 41.51
N GLN A 175 -20.25 -66.74 41.38
CA GLN A 175 -21.11 -67.68 42.10
C GLN A 175 -20.78 -69.13 41.74
N GLU A 176 -20.60 -69.44 40.45
CA GLU A 176 -20.21 -70.78 39.99
C GLU A 176 -18.84 -71.21 40.54
N ILE A 177 -17.86 -70.32 40.53
CA ILE A 177 -16.54 -70.56 41.11
C ILE A 177 -16.66 -70.85 42.61
N SER A 178 -17.46 -70.06 43.35
CA SER A 178 -17.65 -70.28 44.79
C SER A 178 -18.28 -71.65 45.09
N LEU A 179 -19.23 -72.08 44.27
CA LEU A 179 -19.86 -73.40 44.39
C LEU A 179 -18.86 -74.51 44.04
N ALA A 180 -18.07 -74.34 42.97
CA ALA A 180 -17.04 -75.30 42.58
C ALA A 180 -15.96 -75.46 43.66
N GLN A 181 -15.53 -74.36 44.28
CA GLN A 181 -14.60 -74.37 45.42
C GLN A 181 -15.17 -75.15 46.60
N ARG A 182 -16.45 -74.94 46.94
CA ARG A 182 -17.11 -75.68 48.02
C ARG A 182 -17.29 -77.17 47.71
N ARG A 183 -17.55 -77.52 46.46
CA ARG A 183 -17.59 -78.94 46.03
C ARG A 183 -16.21 -79.60 46.14
N LEU A 184 -15.16 -78.88 45.74
CA LEU A 184 -13.79 -79.36 45.85
C LEU A 184 -13.39 -79.60 47.31
N SER A 185 -13.76 -78.70 48.23
CA SER A 185 -13.48 -78.90 49.67
C SER A 185 -14.21 -80.12 50.23
N LEU A 186 -15.49 -80.31 49.88
CA LEU A 186 -16.26 -81.47 50.31
C LEU A 186 -15.70 -82.79 49.74
N ALA A 187 -15.25 -82.79 48.48
CA ALA A 187 -14.60 -83.94 47.86
C ALA A 187 -13.26 -84.28 48.53
N ASN A 188 -12.49 -83.26 48.92
CA ASN A 188 -11.25 -83.41 49.69
C ASN A 188 -11.49 -84.05 51.06
N ASP A 189 -12.50 -83.58 51.79
CA ASP A 189 -12.90 -84.17 53.07
C ASP A 189 -13.36 -85.62 52.91
N SER A 190 -14.11 -85.91 51.84
CA SER A 190 -14.54 -87.28 51.51
C SER A 190 -13.34 -88.17 51.24
N LEU A 191 -12.41 -87.74 50.40
CA LEU A 191 -11.20 -88.49 50.10
C LEU A 191 -10.40 -88.81 51.37
N HIS A 192 -10.20 -87.82 52.25
CA HIS A 192 -9.47 -88.03 53.51
C HIS A 192 -10.14 -89.09 54.41
N LYS A 193 -11.48 -89.09 54.49
CA LYS A 193 -12.24 -90.12 55.22
C LYS A 193 -12.05 -91.50 54.60
N PHE A 194 -12.09 -91.62 53.27
CA PHE A 194 -11.88 -92.88 52.56
C PHE A 194 -10.45 -93.40 52.72
N GLN A 195 -9.43 -92.52 52.68
CA GLN A 195 -8.04 -92.89 52.95
C GLN A 195 -7.85 -93.42 54.38
N THR A 196 -8.50 -92.78 55.37
CA THR A 196 -8.48 -93.24 56.77
C THR A 196 -9.15 -94.62 56.92
N LEU A 197 -10.29 -94.83 56.27
CA LEU A 197 -11.00 -96.12 56.28
C LEU A 197 -10.20 -97.21 55.56
N GLN A 198 -9.47 -96.86 54.50
CA GLN A 198 -8.62 -97.79 53.75
C GLN A 198 -7.45 -98.27 54.62
N ALA A 199 -6.79 -97.35 55.35
CA ALA A 199 -5.71 -97.68 56.27
C ALA A 199 -6.16 -98.66 57.38
N SER A 200 -7.42 -98.56 57.79
CA SER A 200 -8.06 -99.46 58.76
C SER A 200 -8.68 -100.73 58.13
N GLY A 201 -8.57 -100.92 56.80
CA GLY A 201 -9.02 -102.12 56.08
C GLY A 201 -10.53 -102.19 55.77
N TYR A 202 -11.30 -101.13 55.99
CA TYR A 202 -12.76 -101.12 55.82
C TYR A 202 -13.23 -100.80 54.38
N VAL A 203 -12.36 -100.26 53.53
CA VAL A 203 -12.65 -99.94 52.11
C VAL A 203 -11.48 -100.38 51.22
N SER A 204 -11.76 -100.67 49.94
CA SER A 204 -10.73 -101.08 48.99
C SER A 204 -9.88 -99.90 48.49
N SER A 205 -8.65 -100.16 48.05
CA SER A 205 -7.79 -99.14 47.43
C SER A 205 -8.45 -98.51 46.19
N ALA A 206 -9.17 -99.31 45.40
CA ALA A 206 -9.93 -98.84 44.24
C ALA A 206 -10.99 -97.79 44.62
N GLN A 207 -11.65 -97.93 45.78
CA GLN A 207 -12.65 -96.95 46.25
C GLN A 207 -12.01 -95.62 46.64
N SER A 208 -10.84 -95.64 47.30
CA SER A 208 -10.11 -94.39 47.60
C SER A 208 -9.56 -93.75 46.33
N GLN A 209 -9.10 -94.54 45.36
CA GLN A 209 -8.59 -94.04 44.09
C GLN A 209 -9.70 -93.40 43.25
N GLN A 210 -10.91 -93.97 43.23
CA GLN A 210 -12.08 -93.35 42.60
C GLN A 210 -12.37 -91.95 43.18
N LYS A 211 -12.24 -91.78 44.51
CA LYS A 211 -12.42 -90.47 45.17
C LYS A 211 -11.31 -89.49 44.86
N GLN A 212 -10.09 -89.98 44.66
CA GLN A 212 -8.97 -89.15 44.22
C GLN A 212 -9.20 -88.63 42.79
N GLU A 213 -9.68 -89.47 41.88
CA GLU A 213 -10.03 -89.08 40.51
C GLU A 213 -11.16 -88.03 40.49
N GLU A 214 -12.20 -88.23 41.29
CA GLU A 214 -13.31 -87.27 41.45
C GLU A 214 -12.80 -85.88 41.91
N LEU A 215 -11.86 -85.84 42.85
CA LEU A 215 -11.23 -84.60 43.31
C LEU A 215 -10.45 -83.92 42.20
N LEU A 216 -9.64 -84.68 41.43
CA LEU A 216 -8.85 -84.14 40.32
C LEU A 216 -9.75 -83.56 39.21
N ASP A 217 -10.87 -84.22 38.91
CA ASP A 217 -11.86 -83.72 37.97
C ASP A 217 -12.48 -82.39 38.43
N LEU A 218 -12.84 -82.29 39.71
CA LEU A 218 -13.37 -81.04 40.29
C LEU A 218 -12.31 -79.92 40.28
N ALA A 219 -11.04 -80.25 40.57
CA ALA A 219 -9.94 -79.29 40.51
C ALA A 219 -9.72 -78.76 39.09
N SER A 220 -9.77 -79.64 38.09
CA SER A 220 -9.69 -79.26 36.67
C SER A 220 -10.85 -78.34 36.26
N ARG A 221 -12.08 -78.65 36.67
CA ARG A 221 -13.25 -77.78 36.44
C ARG A 221 -13.09 -76.40 37.08
N LEU A 222 -12.64 -76.34 38.32
CA LEU A 222 -12.37 -75.06 38.99
C LEU A 222 -11.30 -74.24 38.25
N SER A 223 -10.22 -74.89 37.80
CA SER A 223 -9.17 -74.24 37.01
C SER A 223 -9.70 -73.67 35.69
N ASN A 224 -10.61 -74.38 35.01
CA ASN A 224 -11.30 -73.88 33.81
C ASN A 224 -12.14 -72.62 34.11
N LEU A 225 -12.95 -72.64 35.17
CA LEU A 225 -13.76 -71.48 35.56
C LEU A 225 -12.90 -70.26 35.92
N GLN A 226 -11.77 -70.49 36.60
CA GLN A 226 -10.81 -69.42 36.91
C GLN A 226 -10.18 -68.83 35.64
N ARG A 227 -9.83 -69.64 34.63
CA ARG A 227 -9.38 -69.14 33.32
C ARG A 227 -10.45 -68.30 32.63
N ASN A 228 -11.71 -68.78 32.64
CA ASN A 228 -12.83 -68.03 32.08
C ASN A 228 -13.01 -66.68 32.77
N LYS A 229 -12.83 -66.62 34.10
CA LYS A 229 -12.88 -65.36 34.86
C LYS A 229 -11.79 -64.38 34.43
N LEU A 230 -10.56 -64.86 34.21
CA LEU A 230 -9.47 -64.03 33.72
C LEU A 230 -9.75 -63.48 32.33
N GLN A 231 -10.28 -64.31 31.42
CA GLN A 231 -10.66 -63.89 30.08
C GLN A 231 -11.79 -62.86 30.09
N LEU A 232 -12.81 -63.07 30.90
CA LEU A 232 -13.93 -62.12 31.07
C LEU A 232 -13.44 -60.77 31.62
N ASN A 233 -12.52 -60.80 32.59
CA ASN A 233 -11.91 -59.59 33.14
C ASN A 233 -11.07 -58.83 32.10
N ALA A 234 -10.29 -59.54 31.27
CA ALA A 234 -9.54 -58.92 30.18
C ALA A 234 -10.47 -58.24 29.17
N ASN A 235 -11.57 -58.92 28.79
CA ASN A 235 -12.59 -58.35 27.91
C ASN A 235 -13.24 -57.09 28.53
N ARG A 236 -13.56 -57.13 29.82
CA ARG A 236 -14.11 -55.97 30.54
C ARG A 236 -13.14 -54.78 30.54
N LEU A 237 -11.86 -55.01 30.80
CA LEU A 237 -10.84 -53.96 30.78
C LEU A 237 -10.67 -53.35 29.38
N ALA A 238 -10.70 -54.18 28.33
CA ALA A 238 -10.65 -53.71 26.95
C ALA A 238 -11.83 -52.80 26.60
N LEU A 239 -13.06 -53.18 26.97
CA LEU A 239 -14.25 -52.35 26.74
C LEU A 239 -14.26 -51.07 27.59
N GLN A 240 -13.70 -51.12 28.81
CA GLN A 240 -13.54 -49.91 29.63
C GLN A 240 -12.55 -48.92 29.00
N ALA A 241 -11.45 -49.43 28.44
CA ALA A 241 -10.50 -48.61 27.70
C ALA A 241 -11.15 -47.99 26.45
N GLU A 242 -11.89 -48.77 25.67
CA GLU A 242 -12.65 -48.29 24.49
C GLU A 242 -13.68 -47.22 24.87
N HIS A 243 -14.40 -47.41 25.99
CA HIS A 243 -15.35 -46.42 26.49
C HIS A 243 -14.67 -45.11 26.91
N ALA A 244 -13.48 -45.17 27.52
CA ALA A 244 -12.69 -43.99 27.86
C ALA A 244 -12.14 -43.29 26.60
N GLU A 245 -11.65 -44.05 25.63
CA GLU A 245 -11.12 -43.55 24.35
C GLU A 245 -12.20 -42.82 23.54
N LEU A 246 -13.44 -43.31 23.55
CA LEU A 246 -14.57 -42.67 22.88
C LEU A 246 -14.76 -41.21 23.35
N GLY A 247 -14.57 -40.94 24.64
CA GLY A 247 -14.64 -39.59 25.20
C GLY A 247 -13.52 -38.67 24.68
N ASN A 248 -12.29 -39.17 24.63
CA ASN A 248 -11.15 -38.43 24.09
C ASN A 248 -11.31 -38.14 22.59
N SER A 249 -11.82 -39.12 21.83
CA SER A 249 -12.11 -38.98 20.41
C SER A 249 -13.15 -37.87 20.15
N LEU A 250 -14.27 -37.87 20.89
CA LEU A 250 -15.26 -36.80 20.79
C LEU A 250 -14.67 -35.42 21.11
N ALA A 251 -13.85 -35.31 22.16
CA ALA A 251 -13.23 -34.05 22.54
C ALA A 251 -12.29 -33.52 21.44
N ALA A 252 -11.51 -34.41 20.81
CA ALA A 252 -10.63 -34.07 19.70
C ALA A 252 -11.42 -33.60 18.46
N GLU A 253 -12.48 -34.33 18.10
CA GLU A 253 -13.37 -33.95 17.00
C GLU A 253 -14.05 -32.60 17.25
N GLN A 254 -14.57 -32.37 18.46
CA GLN A 254 -15.21 -31.11 18.82
C GLN A 254 -14.22 -29.94 18.79
N ALA A 255 -12.97 -30.16 19.22
CA ALA A 255 -11.92 -29.16 19.09
C ALA A 255 -11.59 -28.84 17.62
N GLN A 256 -11.63 -29.83 16.73
CA GLN A 256 -11.45 -29.61 15.29
C GLN A 256 -12.61 -28.81 14.67
N LEU A 257 -13.87 -29.13 14.99
CA LEU A 257 -15.02 -28.35 14.55
C LEU A 257 -14.96 -26.91 15.07
N ASN A 258 -14.58 -26.71 16.33
CA ASN A 258 -14.44 -25.38 16.92
C ASN A 258 -13.35 -24.55 16.20
N ARG A 259 -12.23 -25.18 15.82
CA ARG A 259 -11.19 -24.53 15.00
C ARG A 259 -11.72 -24.15 13.61
N ALA A 260 -12.49 -25.03 12.97
CA ALA A 260 -13.10 -24.74 11.68
C ALA A 260 -14.09 -23.56 11.76
N LEU A 261 -14.92 -23.52 12.81
CA LEU A 261 -15.82 -22.40 13.09
C LEU A 261 -15.06 -21.11 13.35
N ALA A 262 -14.00 -21.14 14.15
CA ALA A 262 -13.16 -19.96 14.40
C ALA A 262 -12.51 -19.43 13.13
N SER A 263 -11.99 -20.33 12.27
CA SER A 263 -11.43 -19.97 10.96
C SER A 263 -12.48 -19.32 10.06
N LEU A 264 -13.68 -19.88 10.00
CA LEU A 264 -14.78 -19.32 9.21
C LEU A 264 -15.24 -17.96 9.76
N GLN A 265 -15.29 -17.79 11.09
CA GLN A 265 -15.60 -16.51 11.71
C GLN A 265 -14.53 -15.44 11.42
N GLN A 266 -13.26 -15.82 11.44
CA GLN A 266 -12.17 -14.94 11.05
C GLN A 266 -12.30 -14.52 9.58
N GLU A 267 -12.56 -15.47 8.67
CA GLU A 267 -12.78 -15.18 7.26
C GLU A 267 -13.97 -14.23 7.04
N ILE A 268 -15.07 -14.41 7.79
CA ILE A 268 -16.21 -13.49 7.76
C ILE A 268 -15.81 -12.09 8.26
N ALA A 269 -15.05 -11.99 9.35
CA ALA A 269 -14.61 -10.72 9.92
C ALA A 269 -13.65 -9.98 8.98
N GLU A 270 -12.69 -10.69 8.38
CA GLU A 270 -11.78 -10.17 7.37
C GLU A 270 -12.54 -9.67 6.14
N ASN A 271 -13.49 -10.48 5.64
CA ASN A 271 -14.33 -10.08 4.51
C ASN A 271 -15.23 -8.89 4.85
N ARG A 272 -15.71 -8.75 6.08
CA ARG A 272 -16.47 -7.56 6.52
C ARG A 272 -15.58 -6.32 6.58
N ASN A 273 -14.36 -6.43 7.12
CA ASN A 273 -13.41 -5.33 7.16
C ASN A 273 -12.97 -4.90 5.75
N ARG A 274 -12.89 -5.82 4.79
CA ARG A 274 -12.64 -5.53 3.37
C ARG A 274 -13.81 -4.85 2.65
N LYS A 275 -14.94 -4.50 3.30
CA LYS A 275 -16.09 -3.87 2.59
C LYS A 275 -16.03 -2.35 2.55
N ALA A 276 -15.38 -1.68 3.49
CA ALA A 276 -15.33 -0.22 3.55
C ALA A 276 -13.93 0.27 3.92
N SER A 277 -13.23 0.90 2.98
CA SER A 277 -11.96 1.56 3.20
C SER A 277 -12.18 3.07 3.35
N LEU A 278 -11.75 3.61 4.49
CA LEU A 278 -11.82 5.04 4.78
C LEU A 278 -10.49 5.68 4.40
N ILE A 279 -10.52 6.64 3.47
CA ILE A 279 -9.33 7.39 3.07
C ILE A 279 -9.29 8.67 3.89
N THR A 280 -8.23 8.84 4.67
CA THR A 280 -8.04 9.98 5.57
C THR A 280 -6.96 10.92 5.06
N ALA A 281 -6.96 12.17 5.54
CA ALA A 281 -5.91 13.14 5.24
C ALA A 281 -4.61 12.75 5.98
N ALA A 282 -3.49 12.63 5.25
CA ALA A 282 -2.20 12.31 5.86
C ALA A 282 -1.69 13.42 6.81
N GLN A 283 -2.05 14.67 6.54
CA GLN A 283 -1.67 15.84 7.34
C GLN A 283 -2.69 16.98 7.19
N ALA A 284 -2.62 17.97 8.07
CA ALA A 284 -3.51 19.13 8.01
C ALA A 284 -3.21 20.02 6.79
N GLY A 285 -4.25 20.49 6.11
CA GLY A 285 -4.10 21.24 4.86
C GLY A 285 -5.43 21.63 4.23
N SER A 286 -5.40 22.17 3.01
CA SER A 286 -6.61 22.40 2.22
C SER A 286 -6.65 21.51 0.98
N ILE A 287 -7.81 20.93 0.70
CA ILE A 287 -8.04 20.15 -0.52
C ILE A 287 -8.19 21.11 -1.70
N THR A 288 -7.42 20.92 -2.76
CA THR A 288 -7.48 21.79 -3.94
C THR A 288 -8.36 21.22 -5.04
N THR A 289 -8.21 19.94 -5.34
CA THR A 289 -8.86 19.28 -6.48
C THR A 289 -9.34 17.91 -6.06
N ILE A 290 -10.57 17.56 -6.43
CA ILE A 290 -11.13 16.21 -6.27
C ILE A 290 -11.33 15.62 -7.66
N SER A 291 -10.58 14.56 -7.97
CA SER A 291 -10.50 14.00 -9.33
C SER A 291 -11.49 12.86 -9.59
N ILE A 292 -12.37 12.55 -8.63
CA ILE A 292 -13.26 11.40 -8.66
C ILE A 292 -14.67 11.77 -8.19
N GLN A 293 -15.69 11.15 -8.79
CA GLN A 293 -17.09 11.33 -8.39
C GLN A 293 -17.65 10.08 -7.70
N PRO A 294 -18.57 10.23 -6.72
CA PRO A 294 -19.25 9.09 -6.13
C PRO A 294 -19.90 8.19 -7.19
N GLY A 295 -19.78 6.88 -7.02
CA GLY A 295 -20.24 5.85 -7.96
C GLY A 295 -19.20 5.43 -9.00
N GLN A 296 -18.07 6.12 -9.12
CA GLN A 296 -17.01 5.73 -10.05
C GLN A 296 -16.09 4.65 -9.47
N THR A 297 -15.64 3.74 -10.34
CA THR A 297 -14.63 2.73 -10.02
C THR A 297 -13.24 3.35 -10.05
N VAL A 298 -12.45 3.08 -9.02
CA VAL A 298 -11.06 3.54 -8.86
C VAL A 298 -10.11 2.35 -8.86
N ALA A 299 -8.95 2.52 -9.49
CA ALA A 299 -7.86 1.55 -9.41
C ALA A 299 -6.95 1.83 -8.20
N GLY A 300 -6.21 0.82 -7.74
CA GLY A 300 -5.16 1.03 -6.74
C GLY A 300 -4.07 1.97 -7.28
N GLY A 301 -3.67 2.95 -6.48
CA GLY A 301 -2.74 4.01 -6.84
C GLY A 301 -3.35 5.20 -7.58
N GLN A 302 -4.65 5.15 -7.94
CA GLN A 302 -5.31 6.28 -8.61
C GLN A 302 -5.47 7.47 -7.65
N VAL A 303 -5.09 8.66 -8.11
CA VAL A 303 -5.23 9.91 -7.34
C VAL A 303 -6.71 10.28 -7.21
N LEU A 304 -7.16 10.47 -5.96
CA LEU A 304 -8.53 10.87 -5.61
C LEU A 304 -8.62 12.37 -5.37
N ALA A 305 -7.64 12.95 -4.67
CA ALA A 305 -7.60 14.37 -4.39
C ALA A 305 -6.17 14.89 -4.19
N THR A 306 -6.00 16.21 -4.28
CA THR A 306 -4.73 16.89 -3.99
C THR A 306 -4.89 17.78 -2.75
N LEU A 307 -3.94 17.69 -1.82
CA LEU A 307 -3.91 18.45 -0.56
C LEU A 307 -2.69 19.35 -0.50
N ILE A 308 -2.88 20.62 -0.19
CA ILE A 308 -1.78 21.56 0.11
C ILE A 308 -1.62 21.64 1.64
N PRO A 309 -0.43 21.33 2.19
CA PRO A 309 -0.19 21.37 3.63
C PRO A 309 -0.38 22.77 4.20
N ALA A 310 -0.95 22.90 5.40
CA ALA A 310 -1.19 24.20 6.04
C ALA A 310 0.12 24.99 6.25
N ALA A 311 1.21 24.31 6.62
CA ALA A 311 2.54 24.90 6.77
C ALA A 311 3.10 25.43 5.44
N ALA A 312 2.88 24.70 4.33
CA ALA A 312 3.33 25.09 3.01
C ALA A 312 2.59 26.32 2.47
N ARG A 313 1.43 26.67 3.03
CA ARG A 313 0.66 27.85 2.62
C ARG A 313 1.31 29.17 3.03
N GLN A 314 2.15 29.16 4.08
CA GLN A 314 2.78 30.37 4.61
C GLN A 314 4.04 30.77 3.84
N GLN A 315 4.65 29.83 3.11
CA GLN A 315 5.85 30.05 2.31
C GLN A 315 5.52 29.71 0.85
N LEU A 316 5.29 30.75 0.05
CA LEU A 316 5.07 30.61 -1.39
C LEU A 316 6.37 30.91 -2.13
N GLU A 317 6.74 30.02 -3.05
CA GLU A 317 7.86 30.21 -3.96
C GLU A 317 7.34 30.60 -5.34
N ALA A 318 8.02 31.54 -5.99
CA ALA A 318 7.73 31.94 -7.36
C ALA A 318 8.70 31.25 -8.31
N HIS A 319 8.23 30.26 -9.06
CA HIS A 319 9.03 29.59 -10.08
C HIS A 319 8.97 30.40 -11.38
N LEU A 320 10.07 31.05 -11.73
CA LEU A 320 10.19 31.94 -12.88
C LEU A 320 10.90 31.23 -14.05
N TYR A 321 10.27 31.17 -15.21
CA TYR A 321 10.79 30.46 -16.39
C TYR A 321 11.63 31.38 -17.29
N ALA A 322 12.92 31.54 -16.95
CA ALA A 322 13.83 32.40 -17.71
C ALA A 322 14.20 31.77 -19.07
N PRO A 323 13.96 32.46 -20.21
CA PRO A 323 14.42 31.96 -21.52
C PRO A 323 15.96 31.90 -21.58
N SER A 324 16.51 30.99 -22.39
CA SER A 324 17.96 30.70 -22.44
C SER A 324 18.84 31.93 -22.68
N ARG A 325 18.35 32.90 -23.49
CA ARG A 325 19.02 34.18 -23.76
C ARG A 325 19.20 35.09 -22.52
N SER A 326 18.39 34.88 -21.48
CA SER A 326 18.42 35.62 -20.22
C SER A 326 18.95 34.80 -19.06
N ALA A 327 18.85 33.46 -19.11
CA ALA A 327 19.27 32.58 -18.03
C ALA A 327 20.77 32.74 -17.67
N GLY A 328 21.64 32.94 -18.67
CA GLY A 328 23.07 33.16 -18.44
C GLY A 328 23.43 34.49 -17.77
N PHE A 329 22.47 35.41 -17.59
CA PHE A 329 22.67 36.70 -16.91
C PHE A 329 21.98 36.77 -15.54
N VAL A 330 21.37 35.67 -15.09
CA VAL A 330 20.73 35.58 -13.77
C VAL A 330 21.74 35.05 -12.76
N ALA A 331 21.78 35.67 -11.58
CA ALA A 331 22.62 35.26 -10.46
C ALA A 331 21.80 35.16 -9.18
N THR A 332 22.22 34.28 -8.27
CA THR A 332 21.63 34.14 -6.93
C THR A 332 21.71 35.46 -6.16
N GLY A 333 20.62 35.88 -5.53
CA GLY A 333 20.55 37.14 -4.78
C GLY A 333 20.18 38.37 -5.61
N GLN A 334 19.91 38.22 -6.92
CA GLN A 334 19.38 39.32 -7.72
C GLN A 334 17.97 39.72 -7.25
N PRO A 335 17.68 41.02 -7.05
CA PRO A 335 16.37 41.46 -6.62
C PRO A 335 15.33 41.24 -7.72
N VAL A 336 14.23 40.57 -7.39
CA VAL A 336 13.14 40.30 -8.34
C VAL A 336 11.92 41.14 -7.97
N LEU A 337 11.30 41.76 -8.97
CA LEU A 337 10.04 42.48 -8.82
C LEU A 337 8.91 41.63 -9.41
N LEU A 338 8.09 41.05 -8.54
CA LEU A 338 6.97 40.18 -8.87
C LEU A 338 5.69 41.01 -9.06
N ARG A 339 4.94 40.69 -10.11
CA ARG A 339 3.63 41.25 -10.40
C ARG A 339 2.59 40.15 -10.42
N TYR A 340 1.71 40.10 -9.42
CA TYR A 340 0.62 39.12 -9.34
C TYR A 340 -0.54 39.54 -10.24
N GLN A 341 -1.02 38.64 -11.10
CA GLN A 341 -2.11 38.95 -12.02
C GLN A 341 -3.46 39.18 -11.30
N ALA A 342 -3.68 38.49 -10.17
CA ALA A 342 -4.88 38.63 -9.36
C ALA A 342 -4.99 39.99 -8.64
N TYR A 343 -3.90 40.76 -8.53
CA TYR A 343 -3.85 42.03 -7.79
C TYR A 343 -3.25 43.15 -8.67
N PRO A 344 -4.03 44.18 -9.06
CA PRO A 344 -3.53 45.28 -9.87
C PRO A 344 -2.36 46.03 -9.22
N TYR A 345 -1.18 45.98 -9.86
CA TYR A 345 0.06 46.58 -9.32
C TYR A 345 -0.02 48.09 -9.08
N GLN A 346 -0.92 48.81 -9.77
CA GLN A 346 -1.11 50.24 -9.56
C GLN A 346 -1.65 50.57 -8.16
N LYS A 347 -2.37 49.62 -7.54
CA LYS A 347 -2.94 49.78 -6.18
C LYS A 347 -2.10 49.06 -5.12
N PHE A 348 -1.56 47.90 -5.46
CA PHE A 348 -0.89 47.02 -4.49
C PHE A 348 0.64 47.00 -4.59
N GLY A 349 1.23 47.72 -5.56
CA GLY A 349 2.67 47.77 -5.77
C GLY A 349 3.24 46.51 -6.42
N LEU A 350 4.57 46.45 -6.49
CA LEU A 350 5.34 45.29 -6.95
C LEU A 350 5.97 44.61 -5.73
N GLN A 351 5.80 43.30 -5.62
CA GLN A 351 6.40 42.55 -4.52
C GLN A 351 7.88 42.31 -4.81
N LYS A 352 8.74 42.58 -3.83
CA LYS A 352 10.17 42.24 -3.92
C LYS A 352 10.35 40.79 -3.44
N GLY A 353 11.07 40.00 -4.23
CA GLY A 353 11.49 38.63 -3.92
C GLY A 353 12.98 38.48 -3.91
#